data_AF-A0A0G9K260-F1
#
_entry.id   AF-A0A0G9K260-F1
#
_cell.length_a   1.000
_cell.length_b   1.000
_cell.length_c   1.000
_cell.angle_alpha   90.00
_cell.angle_beta   90.00
_cell.angle_gamma   90.00
#
_symmetry.space_group_name_H-M   'P 1'
#
loop_
_entity.id
_entity.type
_entity.pdbx_description
1 polymer ?
#
loop_
_entity_poly.entity_id
_entity_poly.type
_entity_poly.pdbx_seq_one_letter_code
_entity_poly.pdbx_strand_id
1 'polypeptide(L)'
;MAEYLTEQEAEEKIKAIIPGSIKGECIEVIKREPITRLEHNAIFAVIFKHSKENSLLMVEAAKKLSIEEPKLLFSGSEVDEKFDMQNSAVFITAIVK
;
A
#
# COMPACT_ATOMS: atom_id res chain seq x y z
N MET A 1 17.55 7.52 17.97
CA MET A 1 17.91 6.90 16.67
C MET A 1 16.60 6.47 16.04
N ALA A 2 16.25 6.99 14.87
CA ALA A 2 15.06 6.51 14.16
C ALA A 2 15.41 5.14 13.56
N GLU A 3 14.84 4.07 14.10
CA GLU A 3 14.98 2.72 13.54
C GLU A 3 14.23 2.69 12.20
N TYR A 4 14.93 2.67 11.08
CA TYR A 4 14.33 2.54 9.75
C TYR A 4 13.78 1.11 9.55
N LEU A 5 12.72 0.95 8.74
CA LEU A 5 12.23 -0.38 8.32
C LEU A 5 13.11 -0.93 7.19
N THR A 6 13.25 -2.24 7.12
CA THR A 6 13.67 -2.89 5.87
C THR A 6 12.49 -2.94 4.89
N GLU A 7 12.78 -3.07 3.60
CA GLU A 7 11.73 -3.20 2.57
C GLU A 7 10.83 -4.41 2.80
N GLN A 8 11.42 -5.52 3.26
CA GLN A 8 10.70 -6.75 3.56
C GLN A 8 9.74 -6.59 4.75
N GLU A 9 10.19 -5.93 5.83
CA GLU A 9 9.32 -5.65 6.98
C GLU A 9 8.15 -4.71 6.59
N ALA A 10 8.41 -3.74 5.72
CA ALA A 10 7.35 -2.87 5.19
C ALA A 10 6.33 -3.68 4.37
N GLU A 11 6.80 -4.56 3.49
CA GLU A 11 5.92 -5.41 2.69
C GLU A 11 5.08 -6.37 3.54
N GLU A 12 5.67 -7.02 4.55
CA GLU A 12 4.96 -7.91 5.47
C GLU A 12 3.90 -7.18 6.28
N LYS A 13 4.21 -5.98 6.80
CA LYS A 13 3.25 -5.14 7.51
C LYS A 13 2.10 -4.70 6.60
N ILE A 14 2.39 -4.31 5.36
CA ILE A 14 1.38 -3.95 4.38
C ILE A 14 0.50 -5.16 4.03
N LYS A 15 1.07 -6.34 3.85
CA LYS A 15 0.29 -7.57 3.60
C LYS A 15 -0.59 -7.98 4.77
N ALA A 16 -0.16 -7.70 6.00
CA ALA A 16 -0.92 -8.01 7.21
C ALA A 16 -2.20 -7.16 7.36
N ILE A 17 -2.21 -5.92 6.86
CA ILE A 17 -3.39 -5.05 6.97
C ILE A 17 -4.46 -5.31 5.92
N ILE A 18 -4.16 -6.09 4.88
CA ILE A 18 -5.11 -6.41 3.81
C ILE A 18 -6.29 -7.17 4.45
N PRO A 19 -7.51 -6.61 4.42
CA PRO A 19 -8.69 -7.26 4.99
C PRO A 19 -8.87 -8.66 4.42
N GLY A 20 -9.23 -9.63 5.26
CA GLY A 20 -9.39 -11.03 4.84
C GLY A 20 -10.42 -11.22 3.72
N SER A 21 -11.45 -10.35 3.67
CA SER A 21 -12.44 -10.31 2.59
C SER A 21 -11.85 -9.93 1.22
N ILE A 22 -10.70 -9.25 1.21
CA ILE A 22 -10.01 -8.76 0.01
C ILE A 22 -8.81 -9.64 -0.32
N LYS A 23 -8.26 -10.42 0.62
CA LYS A 23 -7.07 -11.26 0.41
C LYS A 23 -7.19 -12.26 -0.74
N GLY A 24 -8.39 -12.78 -1.04
CA GLY A 24 -8.61 -13.67 -2.19
C GLY A 24 -8.69 -12.94 -3.53
N GLU A 25 -8.97 -11.64 -3.51
CA GLU A 25 -9.06 -10.74 -4.67
C GLU A 25 -7.90 -9.73 -4.72
N CYS A 26 -6.92 -9.89 -3.82
CA CYS A 26 -5.71 -9.09 -3.80
C CYS A 26 -4.77 -9.68 -4.82
N ILE A 27 -4.51 -8.91 -5.85
CA ILE A 27 -3.80 -9.36 -7.04
C ILE A 27 -2.32 -9.34 -6.73
N GLU A 28 -1.76 -8.19 -6.35
CA GLU A 28 -0.32 -8.05 -6.11
C GLU A 28 -0.02 -6.90 -5.13
N VAL A 29 1.11 -7.01 -4.40
CA VAL A 29 1.77 -5.88 -3.73
C VAL A 29 3.05 -5.58 -4.49
N ILE A 30 3.08 -4.50 -5.26
CA ILE A 30 4.19 -4.18 -6.15
C ILE A 30 4.98 -3.00 -5.58
N LYS A 31 6.30 -3.16 -5.43
CA LYS A 31 7.20 -2.03 -5.16
C LYS A 31 7.31 -1.18 -6.42
N ARG A 32 6.94 0.10 -6.33
CA ARG A 32 7.20 1.11 -7.37
C ARG A 32 8.52 1.81 -7.07
N GLU A 33 9.29 2.06 -8.13
CA GLU A 33 10.48 2.90 -8.02
C GLU A 33 10.07 4.31 -7.55
N PRO A 34 10.78 4.89 -6.57
CA PRO A 34 10.41 6.20 -6.06
C PRO A 34 10.61 7.25 -7.14
N ILE A 35 9.60 8.09 -7.36
CA ILE A 35 9.65 9.24 -8.28
C ILE A 35 10.69 10.27 -7.79
N THR A 36 11.06 10.22 -6.51
CA THR A 36 12.02 11.12 -5.85
C THR A 36 13.29 10.38 -5.43
N ARG A 37 14.46 11.00 -5.63
CA ARG A 37 15.79 10.54 -5.14
C ARG A 37 15.95 10.50 -3.60
N LEU A 38 14.86 10.52 -2.83
CA LEU A 38 14.94 10.34 -1.38
C LEU A 38 15.24 8.85 -1.14
N GLU A 39 16.52 8.56 -0.89
CA GLU A 39 17.10 7.21 -0.78
C GLU A 39 16.47 6.33 0.32
N HIS A 40 15.56 6.88 1.12
CA HIS A 40 14.92 6.21 2.25
C HIS A 40 13.41 5.99 2.06
N ASN A 41 12.86 6.17 0.86
CA ASN A 41 11.43 5.98 0.61
C ASN A 41 11.19 4.86 -0.42
N ALA A 42 10.40 3.86 -0.04
CA ALA A 42 9.89 2.84 -0.94
C ALA A 42 8.37 2.99 -1.09
N ILE A 43 7.85 2.97 -2.32
CA ILE A 43 6.40 3.05 -2.56
C ILE A 43 5.89 1.65 -2.87
N PHE A 44 4.86 1.22 -2.18
CA PHE A 44 4.17 -0.05 -2.40
C PHE A 44 2.77 0.23 -2.95
N ALA A 45 2.41 -0.44 -4.02
CA ALA A 45 1.06 -0.45 -4.57
C ALA A 45 0.38 -1.76 -4.19
N VAL A 46 -0.73 -1.67 -3.45
CA VAL A 46 -1.60 -2.81 -3.15
C VAL A 46 -2.71 -2.84 -4.19
N ILE A 47 -2.67 -3.81 -5.09
CA ILE A 47 -3.63 -3.98 -6.18
C ILE A 47 -4.69 -5.00 -5.76
N PHE A 48 -5.95 -4.62 -5.85
CA PHE A 48 -7.09 -5.45 -5.49
C PHE A 48 -8.24 -5.20 -6.47
N LYS A 49 -9.17 -6.14 -6.55
CA LYS A 49 -10.35 -6.00 -7.39
C LYS A 49 -11.21 -4.79 -6.96
N HIS A 50 -11.55 -3.96 -7.93
CA HIS A 50 -12.32 -2.76 -7.74
C HIS A 50 -13.75 -3.09 -7.32
N SER A 51 -14.10 -2.62 -6.13
CA SER A 51 -15.49 -2.35 -5.74
C SER A 51 -15.46 -1.14 -4.80
N LYS A 52 -16.59 -0.42 -4.71
CA LYS A 52 -16.68 0.74 -3.81
C LYS A 52 -16.40 0.34 -2.35
N GLU A 53 -16.88 -0.83 -1.95
CA GLU A 53 -16.71 -1.37 -0.60
C GLU A 53 -15.26 -1.76 -0.34
N ASN A 54 -14.62 -2.51 -1.25
CA ASN A 54 -13.23 -2.91 -1.12
C ASN A 54 -12.29 -1.69 -1.10
N SER A 55 -12.59 -0.69 -1.93
CA SER A 55 -11.79 0.54 -2.00
C SER A 55 -11.84 1.32 -0.69
N LEU A 56 -13.04 1.46 -0.09
CA LEU A 56 -13.19 2.12 1.20
C LEU A 56 -12.48 1.36 2.31
N LEU A 57 -12.64 0.03 2.37
CA LEU A 57 -12.00 -0.82 3.37
C LEU A 57 -10.47 -0.77 3.27
N MET A 58 -9.91 -0.81 2.06
CA MET A 58 -8.45 -0.70 1.87
C MET A 58 -7.90 0.66 2.23
N VAL A 59 -8.60 1.74 1.88
CA VAL A 59 -8.19 3.11 2.25
C VAL A 59 -8.24 3.29 3.77
N GLU A 60 -9.27 2.77 4.43
CA GLU A 60 -9.38 2.83 5.88
C GLU A 60 -8.26 2.02 6.57
N ALA A 61 -8.01 0.79 6.09
CA ALA A 61 -6.92 -0.05 6.60
C ALA A 61 -5.55 0.61 6.42
N ALA A 62 -5.28 1.19 5.24
CA ALA A 62 -4.02 1.88 4.96
C ALA A 62 -3.85 3.16 5.80
N LYS A 63 -4.92 3.95 6.00
CA LYS A 63 -4.88 5.12 6.88
C LYS A 63 -4.65 4.74 8.34
N LYS A 64 -5.30 3.67 8.81
CA LYS A 64 -5.12 3.15 10.17
C LYS A 64 -3.67 2.68 10.37
N LEU A 65 -3.10 1.98 9.40
CA LEU A 65 -1.68 1.61 9.40
C LEU A 65 -0.77 2.83 9.54
N SER A 66 -1.07 3.93 8.86
CA SER A 66 -0.28 5.16 8.98
C SER A 66 -0.36 5.86 10.33
N ILE A 67 -1.43 5.62 11.08
CA ILE A 67 -1.57 6.13 12.44
C ILE A 67 -0.78 5.24 13.42
N GLU A 68 -0.84 3.92 13.23
CA GLU A 68 -0.20 2.93 14.09
C GLU A 68 1.32 2.83 13.85
N GLU A 69 1.75 2.99 12.59
CA GLU A 69 3.15 2.93 12.16
C GLU A 69 3.50 4.20 11.36
N PRO A 70 4.06 5.25 12.01
CA PRO A 70 4.38 6.51 11.36
C PRO A 70 5.37 6.41 10.19
N LYS A 71 6.06 5.27 10.05
CA LYS A 71 6.99 4.98 8.95
C LYS A 71 6.27 4.51 7.67
N LEU A 72 4.97 4.22 7.73
CA LEU A 72 4.17 3.79 6.58
C LEU A 72 3.08 4.84 6.31
N LEU A 73 3.17 5.55 5.20
CA LEU A 73 2.33 6.69 4.88
C LEU A 73 1.38 6.37 3.72
N PHE A 74 0.07 6.49 3.95
CA PHE A 74 -0.91 6.46 2.88
C PHE A 74 -0.63 7.60 1.89
N SER A 75 -0.39 7.24 0.64
CA SER A 75 0.07 8.15 -0.41
C SER A 75 -0.99 8.42 -1.48
N GLY A 76 -2.08 7.64 -1.49
CA GLY A 76 -3.20 7.83 -2.40
C GLY A 76 -3.85 6.52 -2.82
N SER A 77 -4.90 6.63 -3.62
CA SER A 77 -5.58 5.51 -4.25
C SER A 77 -5.96 5.87 -5.69
N GLU A 78 -5.84 4.92 -6.60
CA GLU A 78 -6.16 5.08 -8.02
C GLU A 78 -6.97 3.87 -8.49
N VAL A 79 -7.94 4.10 -9.38
CA VAL A 79 -8.58 3.02 -10.13
C VAL A 79 -7.72 2.79 -11.37
N ASP A 80 -7.40 1.54 -11.72
CA ASP A 80 -6.60 1.28 -12.91
C ASP A 80 -7.41 1.59 -14.18
N GLU A 81 -7.38 2.86 -14.57
CA GLU A 81 -8.02 3.37 -15.78
C GLU A 81 -7.28 2.91 -17.06
N LYS A 82 -6.05 2.40 -16.92
CA LYS A 82 -5.22 1.98 -18.06
C LYS A 82 -5.42 0.52 -18.47
N PHE A 83 -5.84 -0.37 -17.55
CA PHE A 83 -5.88 -1.80 -17.84
C PHE A 83 -7.24 -2.52 -17.78
N ASP A 84 -8.28 -2.02 -17.08
CA ASP A 84 -9.68 -2.52 -17.29
C ASP A 84 -10.77 -1.89 -16.39
N MET A 85 -10.48 -0.89 -15.54
CA MET A 85 -11.37 -0.45 -14.42
C MET A 85 -11.76 -1.55 -13.42
N GLN A 86 -11.31 -2.79 -13.61
CA GLN A 86 -11.62 -3.94 -12.76
C GLN A 86 -10.81 -3.96 -11.47
N ASN A 87 -9.74 -3.17 -11.39
CA ASN A 87 -8.79 -3.18 -10.28
C ASN A 87 -8.58 -1.76 -9.73
N SER A 88 -8.25 -1.70 -8.45
CA SER A 88 -7.84 -0.49 -7.75
C SER A 88 -6.51 -0.71 -7.08
N ALA A 89 -5.74 0.36 -6.99
CA ALA A 89 -4.46 0.39 -6.31
C ALA A 89 -4.54 1.37 -5.13
N VAL A 90 -4.04 0.94 -3.97
CA VAL A 90 -3.72 1.84 -2.86
C VAL A 90 -2.21 1.94 -2.74
N PHE A 91 -1.71 3.17 -2.64
CA PHE A 91 -0.28 3.45 -2.54
C PHE A 91 0.10 3.76 -1.10
N ILE A 92 1.13 3.07 -0.60
CA ILE A 92 1.68 3.24 0.73
C ILE A 92 3.18 3.50 0.57
N THR A 93 3.64 4.65 1.07
CA THR A 93 5.07 4.99 1.12
C THR A 93 5.65 4.51 2.43
N ALA A 94 6.66 3.66 2.39
CA ALA A 94 7.43 3.23 3.54
C ALA A 94 8.73 4.03 3.64
N ILE A 95 9.05 4.49 4.84
CA ILE A 95 10.35 5.06 5.18
C ILE A 95 11.27 3.90 5.57
N VAL A 96 12.16 3.54 4.64
CA VAL A 96 13.03 2.35 4.70
C VAL A 96 14.51 2.74 4.74
N LYS A 97 15.36 1.81 5.21
CA LYS A 97 16.83 1.99 5.31
C LYS A 97 17.55 1.68 4.01
#